data_AF-A0A1F6X5H8-F1
#
_entry.id   AF-A0A1F6X5H8-F1
#
_cell.length_a   1.000
_cell.length_b   1.000
_cell.length_c   1.000
_cell.angle_alpha   90.00
_cell.angle_beta   90.00
_cell.angle_gamma   90.00
#
_symmetry.space_group_name_H-M   'P 1'
#
loop_
_entity.id
_entity.type
_entity.pdbx_description
1 polymer ?
#
loop_
_entity_poly.entity_id
_entity_poly.type
_entity_poly.pdbx_seq_one_letter_code
_entity_poly.pdbx_strand_id
1 'polypeptide(L)'
;MAGTKEIKRRIKSVKNTKKITKAMELVAASKMKRAVASTLNSRLYAEYSWEVLTSIAKNVEENKHPFFIQRERKDGKKNILLVLITSNRGLCGAYNAQVIKKTFPMLENNNNTSINILTIGKKGDVAMRRVGENVIATWSELPDNIALSDVMPISKFINEEYTKENYDQVFVAYTDFISALTQRPNIKQI
;
A
#
# COMPACT_ATOMS: atom_id res chain seq x y z
N MET A 1 12.97 -50.46 12.87
CA MET A 1 12.79 -49.87 11.52
C MET A 1 11.89 -48.64 11.59
N ALA A 2 12.49 -47.44 11.61
CA ALA A 2 11.75 -46.18 11.68
C ALA A 2 11.17 -45.71 10.32
N GLY A 3 11.46 -46.38 9.20
CA GLY A 3 11.19 -45.87 7.85
C GLY A 3 9.72 -45.80 7.41
N THR A 4 8.97 -46.91 7.42
CA THR A 4 7.69 -46.96 6.69
C THR A 4 6.55 -46.21 7.38
N LYS A 5 6.47 -46.27 8.72
CA LYS A 5 5.44 -45.56 9.49
C LYS A 5 5.63 -44.04 9.41
N GLU A 6 6.89 -43.59 9.47
CA GLU A 6 7.22 -42.17 9.34
C GLU A 6 6.95 -41.64 7.92
N ILE A 7 7.31 -42.40 6.88
CA ILE A 7 7.00 -42.05 5.49
C ILE A 7 5.49 -41.93 5.29
N LYS A 8 4.69 -42.90 5.78
CA LYS A 8 3.21 -42.83 5.72
C LYS A 8 2.68 -41.58 6.43
N ARG A 9 3.23 -41.21 7.59
CA ARG A 9 2.87 -39.99 8.33
C ARG A 9 3.19 -38.74 7.51
N ARG A 10 4.37 -38.66 6.90
CA ARG A 10 4.80 -37.52 6.07
C ARG A 10 3.92 -37.38 4.83
N ILE A 11 3.58 -38.48 4.15
CA ILE A 11 2.65 -38.49 3.01
C ILE A 11 1.29 -37.92 3.42
N LYS A 12 0.74 -38.35 4.56
CA LYS A 12 -0.54 -37.82 5.06
C LYS A 12 -0.46 -36.32 5.35
N SER A 13 0.62 -35.87 5.98
CA SER A 13 0.86 -34.45 6.28
C SER A 13 0.92 -33.61 4.99
N VAL A 14 1.74 -33.99 4.01
CA VAL A 14 1.85 -33.27 2.73
C VAL A 14 0.55 -33.29 1.94
N LYS A 15 -0.20 -34.40 1.94
CA LYS A 15 -1.53 -34.47 1.32
C LYS A 15 -2.52 -33.51 1.96
N ASN A 16 -2.49 -33.37 3.29
CA ASN A 16 -3.34 -32.41 3.99
C ASN A 16 -2.96 -30.97 3.66
N THR A 17 -1.67 -30.63 3.70
CA THR A 17 -1.18 -29.30 3.29
C THR A 17 -1.59 -28.98 1.84
N LYS A 18 -1.46 -29.93 0.91
CA LYS A 18 -1.90 -29.79 -0.50
C LYS A 18 -3.38 -29.46 -0.62
N LYS A 19 -4.25 -30.10 0.18
CA LYS A 19 -5.70 -29.81 0.18
C LYS A 19 -5.99 -28.41 0.70
N ILE A 20 -5.33 -28.01 1.79
CA ILE A 20 -5.50 -26.68 2.39
C ILE A 20 -5.04 -25.59 1.42
N THR A 21 -3.84 -25.72 0.85
CA THR A 21 -3.32 -24.72 -0.09
C THR A 21 -4.16 -24.65 -1.36
N LYS A 22 -4.70 -25.78 -1.85
CA LYS A 22 -5.62 -25.76 -3.00
C LYS A 22 -6.93 -25.04 -2.68
N ALA A 23 -7.50 -25.24 -1.50
CA ALA A 23 -8.69 -24.51 -1.07
C ALA A 23 -8.40 -22.99 -0.95
N MET A 24 -7.25 -22.63 -0.38
CA MET A 24 -6.81 -21.23 -0.27
C MET A 24 -6.63 -20.58 -1.65
N GLU A 25 -6.05 -21.30 -2.61
CA GLU A 25 -5.89 -20.85 -4.00
C GLU A 25 -7.24 -20.49 -4.63
N LEU A 26 -8.25 -21.36 -4.48
CA LEU A 26 -9.60 -21.12 -5.01
C LEU A 26 -10.29 -19.92 -4.35
N VAL A 27 -10.15 -19.78 -3.03
CA VAL A 27 -10.70 -18.63 -2.29
C VAL A 27 -10.01 -17.34 -2.72
N ALA A 28 -8.68 -17.35 -2.84
CA ALA A 28 -7.90 -16.20 -3.28
C ALA A 28 -8.25 -15.80 -4.72
N ALA A 29 -8.43 -16.75 -5.63
CA ALA A 29 -8.84 -16.50 -7.01
C ALA A 29 -10.23 -15.81 -7.06
N SER A 30 -11.19 -16.27 -6.26
CA SER A 30 -12.51 -15.64 -6.15
C SER A 30 -12.45 -14.21 -5.60
N LYS A 31 -11.61 -13.96 -4.58
CA LYS A 31 -11.40 -12.62 -4.02
C LYS A 31 -10.71 -11.69 -5.02
N MET A 32 -9.68 -12.18 -5.69
CA MET A 32 -8.95 -11.44 -6.71
C MET A 32 -9.86 -11.02 -7.85
N LYS A 33 -10.70 -11.92 -8.37
CA LYS A 33 -11.66 -11.59 -9.43
C LYS A 33 -12.59 -10.44 -9.04
N ARG A 34 -13.08 -10.43 -7.79
CA ARG A 34 -13.91 -9.35 -7.26
C ARG A 34 -13.15 -8.04 -7.12
N ALA A 35 -11.94 -8.08 -6.56
CA ALA A 35 -11.09 -6.90 -6.40
C ALA A 35 -10.74 -6.27 -7.76
N VAL A 36 -10.35 -7.07 -8.75
CA VAL A 36 -10.04 -6.61 -10.12
C VAL A 36 -11.26 -5.95 -10.76
N ALA A 37 -12.44 -6.57 -10.65
CA ALA A 37 -13.68 -5.98 -11.17
C ALA A 37 -13.97 -4.62 -10.51
N SER A 38 -13.81 -4.51 -9.18
CA SER A 38 -14.00 -3.25 -8.45
C SER A 38 -13.02 -2.17 -8.90
N THR A 39 -11.73 -2.50 -9.08
CA THR A 39 -10.72 -1.56 -9.57
C THR A 39 -10.99 -1.09 -10.99
N LEU A 40 -11.43 -1.99 -11.89
CA LEU A 40 -11.78 -1.61 -13.25
C LEU A 40 -12.98 -0.67 -13.29
N ASN A 41 -13.98 -0.89 -12.43
CA ASN A 41 -15.16 -0.02 -12.34
C ASN A 41 -14.81 1.37 -11.80
N SER A 42 -13.82 1.52 -10.91
CA SER A 42 -13.40 2.82 -10.38
C SER A 42 -12.34 3.54 -11.22
N ARG A 43 -11.71 2.84 -12.16
CA ARG A 43 -10.57 3.36 -12.94
C ARG A 43 -10.92 4.62 -13.72
N LEU A 44 -11.99 4.60 -14.50
CA LEU A 44 -12.40 5.76 -15.32
C LEU A 44 -12.66 6.99 -14.46
N TYR A 45 -13.34 6.81 -13.32
CA TYR A 45 -13.56 7.90 -12.37
C TYR A 45 -12.25 8.49 -11.87
N ALA A 46 -11.29 7.64 -11.46
CA ALA A 46 -10.00 8.10 -10.95
C ALA A 46 -9.16 8.80 -12.04
N GLU A 47 -9.15 8.27 -13.27
CA GLU A 47 -8.41 8.83 -14.40
C GLU A 47 -8.97 10.19 -14.82
N TYR A 48 -10.28 10.29 -15.05
CA TYR A 48 -10.91 11.56 -15.44
C TYR A 48 -10.84 12.60 -14.31
N SER A 49 -11.01 12.19 -13.05
CA SER A 49 -10.84 13.11 -11.91
C SER A 49 -9.42 13.66 -11.86
N TRP A 50 -8.42 12.81 -12.08
CA TRP A 50 -7.02 13.23 -12.13
C TRP A 50 -6.73 14.17 -13.30
N GLU A 51 -7.27 13.87 -14.48
CA GLU A 51 -7.12 14.69 -15.68
C GLU A 51 -7.73 16.09 -15.50
N VAL A 52 -8.93 16.17 -14.94
CA VAL A 52 -9.60 17.44 -14.63
C VAL A 52 -8.78 18.24 -13.61
N LEU A 53 -8.35 17.62 -12.50
CA LEU A 53 -7.54 18.29 -11.49
C LEU A 53 -6.20 18.78 -12.05
N THR A 54 -5.53 17.97 -12.89
CA THR A 54 -4.28 18.34 -13.55
C THR A 54 -4.48 19.49 -14.54
N SER A 55 -5.59 19.48 -15.27
CA SER A 55 -5.96 20.55 -16.21
C SER A 55 -6.22 21.87 -15.48
N ILE A 56 -6.91 21.83 -14.34
CA ILE A 56 -7.12 23.01 -13.49
C ILE A 56 -5.78 23.53 -12.96
N ALA A 57 -4.94 22.64 -12.43
CA ALA A 57 -3.62 23.00 -11.88
C ALA A 57 -2.72 23.72 -12.89
N LYS A 58 -2.83 23.40 -14.19
CA LYS A 58 -2.02 24.02 -15.26
C LYS A 58 -2.53 25.38 -15.73
N ASN A 59 -3.84 25.62 -15.65
CA ASN A 59 -4.48 26.80 -16.29
C ASN A 59 -4.79 27.95 -15.32
N VAL A 60 -4.63 27.75 -14.01
CA VAL A 60 -4.89 28.79 -13.01
C VAL A 60 -3.57 29.43 -12.60
N GLU A 61 -3.34 30.67 -13.01
CA GLU A 61 -2.08 31.43 -12.80
C GLU A 61 -1.78 31.72 -11.32
N GLU A 62 -2.80 31.88 -10.48
CA GLU A 62 -2.68 31.99 -9.02
C GLU A 62 -3.40 30.84 -8.31
N ASN A 63 -2.81 29.65 -8.33
CA ASN A 63 -3.31 28.52 -7.54
C ASN A 63 -3.07 28.76 -6.05
N LYS A 64 -4.03 29.40 -5.36
CA LYS A 64 -4.00 29.63 -3.90
C LYS A 64 -4.43 28.40 -3.08
N HIS A 65 -4.87 27.32 -3.73
CA HIS A 65 -5.32 26.13 -3.01
C HIS A 65 -4.13 25.37 -2.40
N PRO A 66 -4.18 24.97 -1.12
CA PRO A 66 -3.05 24.33 -0.43
C PRO A 66 -2.47 23.09 -1.14
N PHE A 67 -3.29 22.33 -1.86
CA PHE A 67 -2.86 21.12 -2.59
C PHE A 67 -2.19 21.40 -3.94
N PHE A 68 -2.30 22.61 -4.50
CA PHE A 68 -1.65 22.98 -5.76
C PHE A 68 -0.35 23.76 -5.57
N ILE A 69 -0.06 24.17 -4.32
CA ILE A 69 1.15 24.92 -3.98
C ILE A 69 2.23 23.93 -3.58
N GLN A 70 3.36 23.96 -4.28
CA GLN A 70 4.55 23.24 -3.83
C GLN A 70 5.11 23.96 -2.60
N ARG A 71 5.05 23.28 -1.45
CA ARG A 71 5.56 23.82 -0.19
C ARG A 71 7.08 23.73 -0.16
N GLU A 72 7.71 24.88 -0.02
CA GLU A 72 9.14 24.98 0.26
C GLU A 72 9.32 25.49 1.68
N ARG A 73 9.92 24.67 2.56
CA ARG A 73 10.25 25.12 3.92
C ARG A 73 11.50 25.99 3.90
N LYS A 74 11.51 27.03 4.74
CA LYS A 74 12.62 27.98 4.87
C LYS A 74 13.93 27.35 5.34
N ASP A 75 13.86 26.23 6.05
CA ASP A 75 15.00 25.46 6.55
C ASP A 75 15.53 24.42 5.55
N GLY A 76 14.91 24.34 4.36
CA GLY A 76 15.26 23.38 3.31
C GLY A 76 14.92 21.93 3.63
N LYS A 77 14.33 21.66 4.80
CA LYS A 77 13.92 20.32 5.23
C LYS A 77 12.58 19.96 4.62
N LYS A 78 12.39 18.69 4.29
CA LYS A 78 11.12 18.17 3.78
C LYS A 78 10.53 17.16 4.75
N ASN A 79 9.29 17.37 5.16
CA ASN A 79 8.51 16.39 5.91
C ASN A 79 7.63 15.62 4.93
N ILE A 80 7.83 14.32 4.87
CA ILE A 80 7.12 13.45 3.94
C ILE A 80 6.28 12.44 4.72
N LEU A 81 5.02 12.28 4.29
CA LEU A 81 4.19 11.18 4.71
C LEU A 81 4.21 10.07 3.65
N LEU A 82 4.72 8.89 4.01
CA LEU A 82 4.70 7.71 3.17
C LEU A 82 3.55 6.78 3.58
N VAL A 83 2.54 6.67 2.73
CA VAL A 83 1.46 5.70 2.84
C VAL A 83 1.90 4.38 2.22
N LEU A 84 2.14 3.37 3.06
CA LEU A 84 2.59 2.05 2.65
C LEU A 84 1.42 1.05 2.66
N ILE A 85 1.04 0.56 1.48
CA ILE A 85 -0.03 -0.43 1.32
C ILE A 85 0.55 -1.84 1.28
N THR A 86 0.13 -2.66 2.24
CA THR A 86 0.50 -4.07 2.37
C THR A 86 -0.70 -4.92 2.75
N SER A 87 -0.52 -6.23 2.75
CA SER A 87 -1.56 -7.16 3.20
C SER A 87 -1.55 -7.36 4.71
N ASN A 88 -2.69 -7.81 5.26
CA ASN A 88 -2.78 -8.27 6.65
C ASN A 88 -2.22 -9.70 6.84
N ARG A 89 -2.30 -10.53 5.80
CA ARG A 89 -1.99 -11.96 5.85
C ARG A 89 -0.66 -12.27 5.15
N GLY A 90 -0.09 -13.43 5.46
CA GLY A 90 1.07 -13.97 4.75
C GLY A 90 0.68 -14.80 3.53
N LEU A 91 1.58 -15.69 3.11
CA LEU A 91 1.37 -16.67 2.02
C LEU A 91 1.04 -16.03 0.66
N CYS A 92 1.56 -14.82 0.42
CA CYS A 92 1.35 -14.03 -0.79
C CYS A 92 2.63 -13.92 -1.65
N GLY A 93 3.58 -14.86 -1.48
CA GLY A 93 4.88 -14.80 -2.13
C GLY A 93 5.62 -13.49 -1.84
N ALA A 94 6.14 -12.86 -2.89
CA ALA A 94 6.96 -11.66 -2.79
C ALA A 94 6.18 -10.33 -2.69
N TYR A 95 4.84 -10.36 -2.67
CA TYR A 95 3.99 -9.15 -2.70
C TYR A 95 4.39 -8.08 -1.67
N ASN A 96 4.37 -8.41 -0.37
CA ASN A 96 4.72 -7.44 0.67
C ASN A 96 6.21 -7.07 0.61
N ALA A 97 7.09 -8.05 0.37
CA ALA A 97 8.53 -7.83 0.37
C ALA A 97 8.97 -6.88 -0.75
N GLN A 98 8.36 -6.97 -1.94
CA GLN A 98 8.68 -6.12 -3.07
C GLN A 98 8.30 -4.66 -2.86
N VAL A 99 7.08 -4.38 -2.36
CA VAL A 99 6.66 -3.00 -2.09
C VAL A 99 7.45 -2.38 -0.95
N ILE A 100 7.71 -3.13 0.13
CA ILE A 100 8.58 -2.68 1.24
C ILE A 100 10.00 -2.39 0.75
N LYS A 101 10.58 -3.28 -0.06
CA LYS A 101 11.93 -3.06 -0.60
C LYS A 101 12.00 -1.81 -1.49
N LYS A 102 10.92 -1.48 -2.21
CA LYS A 102 10.86 -0.30 -3.07
C LYS A 102 10.93 1.00 -2.28
N THR A 103 10.55 1.02 -1.00
CA THR A 103 10.58 2.23 -0.16
C THR A 103 11.95 2.50 0.45
N PHE A 104 12.82 1.51 0.63
CA PHE A 104 14.12 1.70 1.29
C PHE A 104 15.01 2.78 0.66
N PRO A 105 15.16 2.89 -0.68
CA PRO A 105 15.96 3.96 -1.26
C PRO A 105 15.45 5.37 -0.93
N MET A 106 14.15 5.51 -0.65
CA MET A 106 13.55 6.77 -0.21
C MET A 106 13.82 7.03 1.27
N LEU A 107 13.84 5.98 2.10
CA LEU A 107 14.11 6.03 3.54
C LEU A 107 15.60 6.21 3.87
N GLU A 108 16.52 5.75 3.03
CA GLU A 108 17.96 5.86 3.28
C GLU A 108 18.52 7.27 2.98
N ASN A 109 17.85 8.05 2.11
CA ASN A 109 18.31 9.37 1.65
C ASN A 109 17.90 10.54 2.57
N ASN A 110 18.00 10.36 3.88
CA ASN A 110 17.37 11.22 4.90
C ASN A 110 18.19 12.44 5.37
N ASN A 111 19.28 12.83 4.71
CA ASN A 111 20.14 13.92 5.21
C ASN A 111 19.41 15.29 5.36
N ASN A 112 18.28 15.50 4.67
CA ASN A 112 17.45 16.69 4.86
C ASN A 112 15.93 16.40 4.77
N THR A 113 15.53 15.14 4.97
CA THR A 113 14.14 14.70 4.80
C THR A 113 13.71 13.88 6.00
N SER A 114 12.61 14.27 6.64
CA SER A 114 11.94 13.49 7.69
C SER A 114 10.80 12.71 7.05
N ILE A 115 10.82 11.38 7.18
CA ILE A 115 9.79 10.51 6.61
C ILE A 115 9.03 9.83 7.74
N ASN A 116 7.73 10.10 7.80
CA ASN A 116 6.80 9.37 8.66
C ASN A 116 5.99 8.39 7.82
N ILE A 117 5.65 7.24 8.40
CA ILE A 117 4.98 6.17 7.68
C ILE A 117 3.56 5.98 8.21
N LEU A 118 2.60 5.99 7.30
CA LEU A 118 1.25 5.52 7.51
C LEU A 118 1.12 4.15 6.87
N THR A 119 0.74 3.12 7.63
CA THR A 119 0.62 1.77 7.07
C THR A 119 -0.83 1.38 6.86
N ILE A 120 -1.12 0.81 5.70
CA ILE A 120 -2.35 0.08 5.43
C ILE A 120 -1.96 -1.40 5.39
N GLY A 121 -2.44 -2.16 6.37
CA GLY A 121 -2.15 -3.58 6.55
C GLY A 121 -1.05 -3.91 7.57
N LYS A 122 -1.22 -5.05 8.26
CA LYS A 122 -0.33 -5.48 9.37
C LYS A 122 1.11 -5.79 8.95
N LYS A 123 1.35 -6.22 7.71
CA LYS A 123 2.70 -6.63 7.28
C LYS A 123 3.65 -5.45 7.11
N GLY A 124 3.17 -4.32 6.64
CA GLY A 124 3.91 -3.07 6.55
C GLY A 124 4.26 -2.52 7.93
N ASP A 125 3.28 -2.47 8.83
CA ASP A 125 3.47 -2.01 10.22
C ASP A 125 4.60 -2.78 10.93
N VAL A 126 4.51 -4.12 10.95
CA VAL A 126 5.53 -4.97 11.59
C VAL A 126 6.90 -4.80 10.93
N ALA A 127 6.96 -4.66 9.61
CA ALA A 127 8.22 -4.51 8.90
C ALA A 127 8.89 -3.16 9.18
N MET A 128 8.13 -2.07 9.11
CA MET A 128 8.65 -0.71 9.28
C MET A 128 9.07 -0.44 10.72
N ARG A 129 8.29 -0.91 11.71
CA ARG A 129 8.70 -0.81 13.12
C ARG A 129 9.97 -1.61 13.41
N ARG A 130 10.16 -2.77 12.75
CA ARG A 130 11.37 -3.59 12.92
C ARG A 130 12.63 -2.89 12.42
N VAL A 131 12.53 -2.11 11.35
CA VAL A 131 13.69 -1.35 10.81
C VAL A 131 13.90 0.00 11.52
N GLY A 132 13.08 0.32 12.53
CA GLY A 132 13.23 1.53 13.35
C GLY A 132 12.54 2.78 12.78
N GLU A 133 11.71 2.63 11.75
CA GLU A 133 11.02 3.76 11.11
C GLU A 133 9.81 4.23 11.93
N ASN A 134 9.49 5.52 11.83
CA ASN A 134 8.40 6.13 12.57
C ASN A 134 7.03 5.85 11.91
N VAL A 135 6.30 4.85 12.44
CA VAL A 135 4.94 4.55 12.00
C VAL A 135 3.93 5.31 12.86
N ILE A 136 3.35 6.38 12.29
CA ILE A 136 2.42 7.30 12.99
C ILE A 136 1.01 6.73 13.13
N ALA A 137 0.60 5.88 12.19
CA ALA A 137 -0.75 5.33 12.16
C ALA A 137 -0.82 4.06 11.31
N THR A 138 -1.73 3.17 11.68
CA THR A 138 -1.88 1.84 11.06
C THR A 138 -3.36 1.50 10.88
N TRP A 139 -3.79 1.37 9.62
CA TRP A 139 -5.12 0.87 9.27
C TRP A 139 -5.02 -0.60 8.86
N SER A 140 -5.46 -1.50 9.73
CA SER A 140 -5.39 -2.95 9.47
C SER A 140 -6.74 -3.63 9.36
N GLU A 141 -7.84 -2.93 9.63
CA GLU A 141 -9.18 -3.50 9.71
C GLU A 141 -10.04 -3.15 8.49
N LEU A 142 -9.45 -3.26 7.29
CA LEU A 142 -10.21 -3.10 6.05
C LEU A 142 -10.91 -4.41 5.68
N PRO A 143 -12.19 -4.36 5.25
CA PRO A 143 -12.90 -5.53 4.77
C PRO A 143 -12.29 -6.04 3.46
N ASP A 144 -12.54 -7.32 3.13
CA ASP A 144 -12.10 -7.88 1.83
C ASP A 144 -12.79 -7.20 0.63
N ASN A 145 -14.00 -6.68 0.84
CA ASN A 145 -14.74 -5.92 -0.16
C ASN A 145 -14.76 -4.45 0.27
N ILE A 146 -13.87 -3.66 -0.30
CA ILE A 146 -13.61 -2.28 0.12
C ILE A 146 -14.59 -1.35 -0.60
N ALA A 147 -15.39 -0.62 0.17
CA ALA A 147 -16.19 0.49 -0.31
C ALA A 147 -15.44 1.83 -0.10
N LEU A 148 -15.88 2.88 -0.79
CA LEU A 148 -15.30 4.21 -0.64
C LEU A 148 -15.39 4.73 0.82
N SER A 149 -16.48 4.39 1.52
CA SER A 149 -16.69 4.72 2.93
C SER A 149 -15.60 4.16 3.86
N ASP A 150 -15.01 3.02 3.51
CA ASP A 150 -13.99 2.36 4.33
C ASP A 150 -12.63 3.08 4.24
N VAL A 151 -12.38 3.76 3.11
CA VAL A 151 -11.11 4.47 2.83
C VAL A 151 -11.22 5.96 3.15
N MET A 152 -12.43 6.51 3.20
CA MET A 152 -12.69 7.93 3.51
C MET A 152 -12.01 8.41 4.81
N PRO A 153 -12.03 7.66 5.92
CA PRO A 153 -11.31 8.06 7.14
C PRO A 153 -9.80 8.19 6.95
N ILE A 154 -9.20 7.33 6.12
CA ILE A 154 -7.76 7.36 5.80
C ILE A 154 -7.45 8.63 5.01
N SER A 155 -8.23 8.91 3.97
CA SER A 155 -8.06 10.12 3.17
C SER A 155 -8.26 11.39 4.00
N LYS A 156 -9.27 11.41 4.87
CA LYS A 156 -9.52 12.54 5.77
C LYS A 156 -8.34 12.80 6.71
N PHE A 157 -7.79 11.75 7.33
CA PHE A 157 -6.60 11.86 8.18
C PHE A 157 -5.41 12.45 7.40
N ILE A 158 -5.12 11.92 6.22
CA ILE A 158 -4.02 12.42 5.36
C ILE A 158 -4.24 13.90 5.00
N ASN A 159 -5.46 14.26 4.61
CA ASN A 159 -5.80 15.63 4.25
C ASN A 159 -5.63 16.59 5.45
N GLU A 160 -6.10 16.21 6.63
CA GLU A 160 -5.96 17.02 7.85
C GLU A 160 -4.49 17.23 8.22
N GLU A 161 -3.68 16.16 8.19
CA GLU A 161 -2.25 16.25 8.49
C GLU A 161 -1.50 17.10 7.46
N TYR A 162 -1.90 17.03 6.19
CA TYR A 162 -1.36 17.91 5.16
C TYR A 162 -1.79 19.36 5.35
N THR A 163 -3.08 19.64 5.57
CA THR A 163 -3.59 21.00 5.75
C THR A 163 -3.00 21.68 6.99
N LYS A 164 -2.68 20.93 8.06
CA LYS A 164 -1.98 21.42 9.26
C LYS A 164 -0.48 21.73 9.06
N GLU A 165 0.06 21.50 7.85
CA GLU A 165 1.47 21.73 7.52
C GLU A 165 2.45 20.80 8.27
N ASN A 166 1.97 19.65 8.77
CA ASN A 166 2.85 18.63 9.34
C ASN A 166 3.71 17.97 8.25
N TYR A 167 3.16 17.87 7.03
CA TYR A 167 3.81 17.27 5.85
C TYR A 167 3.75 18.20 4.65
N ASP A 168 4.79 18.14 3.83
CA ASP A 168 4.96 18.92 2.59
C ASP A 168 4.62 18.08 1.36
N GLN A 169 4.86 16.77 1.45
CA GLN A 169 4.59 15.80 0.38
C GLN A 169 3.98 14.52 0.94
N VAL A 170 3.08 13.90 0.17
CA VAL A 170 2.51 12.60 0.49
C VAL A 170 2.81 11.64 -0.65
N PHE A 171 3.36 10.47 -0.32
CA PHE A 171 3.62 9.41 -1.28
C PHE A 171 2.83 8.17 -0.92
N VAL A 172 2.32 7.46 -1.93
CA VAL A 172 1.66 6.18 -1.78
C VAL A 172 2.52 5.10 -2.41
N ALA A 173 2.99 4.16 -1.59
CA ALA A 173 3.68 2.95 -2.01
C ALA A 173 2.67 1.79 -2.07
N TYR A 174 2.47 1.24 -3.27
CA TYR A 174 1.49 0.19 -3.53
C TYR A 174 1.97 -0.73 -4.64
N THR A 175 1.21 -1.78 -4.93
CA THR A 175 1.54 -2.74 -5.99
C THR A 175 0.53 -2.63 -7.12
N ASP A 176 0.98 -2.22 -8.30
CA ASP A 176 0.18 -2.20 -9.52
C ASP A 176 -0.13 -3.63 -9.97
N PHE A 177 -1.42 -3.89 -10.21
CA PHE A 177 -1.90 -5.14 -10.78
C PHE A 177 -1.84 -5.08 -12.31
N ILE A 178 -0.89 -5.82 -12.92
CA ILE A 178 -0.77 -5.92 -14.37
C ILE A 178 -1.44 -7.20 -14.86
N SER A 179 -1.13 -8.33 -14.23
CA SER A 179 -1.72 -9.62 -14.53
C SER A 179 -1.67 -10.53 -13.30
N ALA A 180 -2.30 -11.71 -13.38
CA ALA A 180 -2.23 -12.69 -12.29
C ALA A 180 -0.79 -13.12 -11.96
N LEU A 181 0.12 -13.05 -12.93
CA LEU A 181 1.53 -13.42 -12.79
C LEU A 181 2.43 -12.21 -12.54
N THR A 182 2.01 -11.00 -12.93
CA THR A 182 2.84 -9.80 -12.89
C THR A 182 2.22 -8.73 -12.00
N GLN A 183 2.94 -8.42 -10.93
CA GLN A 183 2.61 -7.41 -9.96
C GLN A 183 3.84 -6.52 -9.82
N ARG A 184 3.70 -5.19 -9.93
CA ARG A 184 4.84 -4.27 -9.89
C ARG A 184 4.70 -3.28 -8.74
N PRO A 185 5.66 -3.21 -7.80
CA PRO A 185 5.64 -2.20 -6.75
C PRO A 185 5.91 -0.82 -7.36
N ASN A 186 5.13 0.16 -6.94
CA ASN A 186 5.19 1.53 -7.42
C ASN A 186 5.08 2.50 -6.23
N ILE A 187 5.64 3.70 -6.40
CA ILE A 187 5.54 4.80 -5.45
C ILE A 187 5.10 6.03 -6.22
N LYS A 188 3.96 6.59 -5.86
CA LYS A 188 3.37 7.76 -6.53
C LYS A 188 3.16 8.89 -5.53
N GLN A 189 3.56 10.11 -5.89
CA GLN A 189 3.18 11.30 -5.13
C GLN A 189 1.71 11.65 -5.45
N ILE A 190 0.93 11.95 -4.41
CA ILE A 190 -0.46 12.38 -4.52
C ILE A 190 -0.64 13.80 -4.01
#